data_AF-A0A292GS42-F1
#
_entry.id   AF-A0A292GS42-F1
#
_cell.length_a   1.000
_cell.length_b   1.000
_cell.length_c   1.000
_cell.angle_alpha   90.00
_cell.angle_beta   90.00
_cell.angle_gamma   90.00
#
_symmetry.space_group_name_H-M   'P 1'
#
loop_
_entity.id
_entity.type
_entity.pdbx_description
1 polymer ?
#
loop_
_entity_poly.entity_id
_entity_poly.type
_entity_poly.pdbx_seq_one_letter_code
_entity_poly.pdbx_strand_id
1 'polypeptide(L)'
;MANFNARQVAAITPADIDILPSTNLTAMDIAALCALSSEQIASLTLDQVAGLGPRQFAALSPDKITGLSPKQNAALNPGAISGLSVK
;
A
#
# COMPACT_ATOMS: atom_id res chain seq x y z
N MET A 1 12.85 16.23 2.41
CA MET A 1 11.69 15.40 2.80
C MET A 1 12.21 14.00 3.06
N ALA A 2 12.00 13.43 4.24
CA ALA A 2 12.48 12.09 4.55
C ALA A 2 11.71 11.08 3.70
N ASN A 3 12.31 10.62 2.59
CA ASN A 3 11.77 9.49 1.84
C ASN A 3 11.85 8.27 2.75
N PHE A 4 10.71 7.67 3.08
CA PHE A 4 10.71 6.30 3.60
C PHE A 4 11.47 5.44 2.58
N ASN A 5 12.57 4.84 3.01
CA ASN A 5 13.32 3.90 2.18
C ASN A 5 12.90 2.45 2.50
N ALA A 6 13.22 1.51 1.62
CA ALA A 6 12.84 0.11 1.75
C ALA A 6 13.17 -0.52 3.12
N ARG A 7 14.28 -0.11 3.77
CA ARG A 7 14.66 -0.62 5.09
C ARG A 7 13.77 -0.08 6.20
N GLN A 8 13.40 1.21 6.12
CA GLN A 8 12.47 1.80 7.07
C GLN A 8 11.10 1.14 6.95
N VAL A 9 10.65 0.85 5.72
CA VAL A 9 9.40 0.12 5.48
C VAL A 9 9.43 -1.29 6.03
N ALA A 10 10.53 -2.02 5.84
CA ALA A 10 10.68 -3.37 6.39
C ALA A 10 10.64 -3.41 7.93
N ALA A 11 10.96 -2.29 8.60
CA ALA A 11 10.90 -2.18 10.06
C ALA A 11 9.52 -1.79 10.60
N ILE A 12 8.56 -1.39 9.75
CA ILE A 12 7.20 -1.03 10.18
C ILE A 12 6.47 -2.30 10.59
N THR A 13 5.92 -2.36 11.79
CA THR A 13 5.11 -3.51 12.20
C THR A 13 3.67 -3.39 11.65
N PRO A 14 2.91 -4.48 11.53
CA PRO A 14 1.48 -4.41 11.21
C PRO A 14 0.68 -3.47 12.12
N ALA A 15 1.06 -3.38 13.40
CA ALA A 15 0.43 -2.46 14.37
C ALA A 15 0.78 -1.00 14.07
N ASP A 16 1.99 -0.71 13.60
CA ASP A 16 2.38 0.63 13.18
C ASP A 16 1.64 1.06 11.91
N ILE A 17 1.30 0.11 11.03
CA ILE A 17 0.49 0.39 9.84
C ILE A 17 -0.91 0.82 10.23
N ASP A 18 -1.55 0.18 11.21
CA ASP A 18 -2.92 0.52 11.62
C ASP A 18 -3.08 2.00 12.04
N ILE A 19 -2.04 2.56 12.68
CA ILE A 19 -2.01 3.97 13.12
C ILE A 19 -1.40 4.93 12.09
N LEU A 20 -0.90 4.44 10.95
CA LEU A 20 -0.24 5.28 9.95
C LEU A 20 -1.29 6.09 9.16
N PRO A 21 -1.17 7.42 9.08
CA PRO A 21 -2.09 8.18 8.24
C PRO A 21 -1.89 7.85 6.76
N SER A 22 -2.97 7.81 5.97
CA SER A 22 -2.93 7.50 4.52
C SER A 22 -2.05 8.47 3.72
N THR A 23 -1.85 9.69 4.23
CA THR A 23 -0.90 10.67 3.67
C THR A 23 0.54 10.17 3.69
N ASN A 24 0.92 9.36 4.68
CA ASN A 24 2.26 8.79 4.74
C ASN A 24 2.42 7.72 3.65
N LEU A 25 1.39 6.88 3.44
CA LEU A 25 1.39 5.88 2.36
C LEU A 25 1.50 6.51 0.98
N THR A 26 0.80 7.63 0.76
CA THR A 26 0.87 8.34 -0.53
C THR A 26 2.18 9.10 -0.73
N ALA A 27 2.87 9.45 0.35
CA ALA A 27 4.20 10.07 0.33
C ALA A 27 5.36 9.07 0.18
N MET A 28 5.12 7.76 0.30
CA MET A 28 6.15 6.74 0.08
C MET A 28 6.59 6.73 -1.39
N ASP A 29 7.89 6.51 -1.61
CA ASP A 29 8.37 6.26 -2.96
C ASP A 29 8.04 4.83 -3.44
N ILE A 30 8.27 4.59 -4.73
CA ILE A 30 7.95 3.30 -5.36
C ILE A 30 8.77 2.16 -4.72
N ALA A 31 10.04 2.38 -4.39
CA ALA A 31 10.90 1.36 -3.81
C ALA A 31 10.43 0.98 -2.39
N ALA A 32 9.97 1.95 -1.61
CA ALA A 32 9.34 1.74 -0.32
C ALA A 32 8.02 0.96 -0.44
N LEU A 33 7.16 1.30 -1.39
CA LEU A 33 5.92 0.56 -1.64
C LEU A 33 6.19 -0.89 -2.09
N CYS A 34 7.18 -1.10 -2.94
CA CYS A 34 7.61 -2.45 -3.34
C CYS A 34 8.21 -3.26 -2.17
N ALA A 35 8.77 -2.59 -1.16
CA ALA A 35 9.37 -3.24 0.00
C ALA A 35 8.35 -3.70 1.05
N LEU A 36 7.06 -3.34 0.90
CA LEU A 36 6.01 -3.81 1.80
C LEU A 36 5.86 -5.34 1.72
N SER A 37 5.94 -5.98 2.88
CA SER A 37 5.62 -7.39 3.04
C SER A 37 4.12 -7.65 2.84
N SER A 38 3.75 -8.90 2.58
CA SER A 38 2.34 -9.25 2.37
C SER A 38 1.54 -9.11 3.67
N GLU A 39 2.16 -9.33 4.83
CA GLU A 39 1.57 -9.12 6.16
C GLU A 39 1.26 -7.63 6.42
N GLN A 40 2.21 -6.75 6.09
CA GLN A 40 2.03 -5.30 6.19
C GLN A 40 0.90 -4.78 5.28
N ILE A 41 0.76 -5.36 4.09
CA ILE A 41 -0.33 -5.01 3.17
C ILE A 41 -1.66 -5.54 3.69
N ALA A 42 -1.69 -6.75 4.24
CA ALA A 42 -2.89 -7.30 4.87
C ALA A 42 -3.33 -6.50 6.11
N SER A 43 -2.41 -5.80 6.79
CA SER A 43 -2.73 -4.91 7.92
C SER A 43 -3.20 -3.51 7.54
N LEU A 44 -3.24 -3.16 6.25
CA LEU A 44 -3.79 -1.86 5.83
C LEU A 44 -5.27 -1.74 6.19
N THR A 45 -5.65 -0.62 6.79
CA THR A 45 -7.05 -0.32 7.07
C THR A 45 -7.83 -0.03 5.80
N LEU A 46 -9.16 -0.10 5.86
CA LEU A 46 -10.01 0.20 4.70
C LEU A 46 -9.84 1.65 4.23
N ASP A 47 -9.68 2.59 5.16
CA ASP A 47 -9.47 4.01 4.84
C ASP A 47 -8.10 4.25 4.20
N GLN A 48 -7.07 3.53 4.64
CA GLN A 48 -5.76 3.57 4.01
C GLN A 48 -5.81 3.06 2.57
N VAL A 49 -6.46 1.92 2.34
CA VAL A 49 -6.65 1.35 1.01
C VAL A 49 -7.48 2.28 0.11
N ALA A 50 -8.55 2.87 0.65
CA ALA A 50 -9.37 3.85 -0.05
C ALA A 50 -8.62 5.17 -0.35
N GLY A 51 -7.58 5.49 0.42
CA GLY A 51 -6.73 6.66 0.22
C GLY A 51 -5.59 6.46 -0.79
N LEU A 52 -5.30 5.23 -1.20
CA LEU A 52 -4.25 4.93 -2.19
C LEU A 52 -4.69 5.33 -3.59
N GLY A 53 -3.78 5.97 -4.34
CA GLY A 53 -4.00 6.40 -5.72
C GLY A 53 -3.45 5.44 -6.77
N PRO A 54 -3.67 5.74 -8.06
CA PRO A 54 -3.21 4.90 -9.18
C PRO A 54 -1.71 4.64 -9.15
N ARG A 55 -0.91 5.65 -8.76
CA ARG A 55 0.55 5.52 -8.71
C ARG A 55 1.01 4.52 -7.65
N GLN A 56 0.35 4.50 -6.49
CA GLN A 56 0.69 3.58 -5.41
C GLN A 56 0.31 2.15 -5.81
N PHE A 57 -0.86 1.94 -6.42
CA PHE A 57 -1.26 0.63 -6.92
C PHE A 57 -0.39 0.13 -8.08
N ALA A 58 0.04 1.01 -8.99
CA ALA A 58 0.99 0.65 -10.04
C ALA A 58 2.39 0.27 -9.51
N ALA A 59 2.72 0.70 -8.29
CA ALA A 59 3.97 0.35 -7.61
C ALA A 59 3.89 -0.98 -6.85
N LEU A 60 2.68 -1.44 -6.50
CA LEU A 60 2.48 -2.76 -5.89
C LEU A 60 2.62 -3.85 -6.96
N SER A 61 3.32 -4.95 -6.63
CA SER A 61 3.36 -6.10 -7.53
C SER A 61 2.00 -6.81 -7.57
N PRO A 62 1.65 -7.53 -8.65
CA PRO A 62 0.42 -8.32 -8.72
C PRO A 62 0.26 -9.27 -7.52
N ASP A 63 1.35 -9.88 -7.05
CA ASP A 63 1.35 -10.76 -5.88
C ASP A 63 0.86 -10.04 -4.61
N LYS A 64 1.23 -8.77 -4.43
CA LYS A 64 0.77 -7.97 -3.29
C LYS A 64 -0.71 -7.66 -3.37
N ILE A 65 -1.22 -7.41 -4.57
CA ILE A 65 -2.64 -7.19 -4.81
C ILE A 65 -3.44 -8.48 -4.54
N THR A 66 -2.90 -9.65 -4.90
CA THR A 66 -3.53 -10.94 -4.54
C THR A 66 -3.50 -11.24 -3.04
N GLY A 67 -2.62 -10.58 -2.28
CA GLY A 67 -2.55 -10.68 -0.82
C GLY A 67 -3.58 -9.83 -0.07
N LEU A 68 -4.35 -8.98 -0.77
CA LEU A 68 -5.41 -8.19 -0.16
C LEU A 68 -6.60 -9.05 0.26
N SER A 69 -7.15 -8.76 1.42
CA SER A 69 -8.40 -9.39 1.89
C SER A 69 -9.60 -8.96 1.03
N PRO A 70 -10.70 -9.75 1.02
CA PRO A 70 -11.93 -9.37 0.31
C PRO A 70 -12.48 -8.00 0.73
N LYS A 71 -12.32 -7.63 2.01
CA LYS A 71 -12.76 -6.33 2.52
C LYS A 71 -11.90 -5.18 1.98
N GLN A 72 -10.59 -5.37 1.89
CA GLN A 72 -9.68 -4.37 1.30
C GLN A 72 -9.93 -4.22 -0.20
N ASN A 73 -10.19 -5.31 -0.92
CA ASN A 73 -10.59 -5.25 -2.33
C ASN A 73 -11.90 -4.48 -2.52
N ALA A 74 -12.85 -4.59 -1.59
CA ALA A 74 -14.08 -3.81 -1.62
C ALA A 74 -13.87 -2.31 -1.30
N ALA A 75 -12.77 -1.96 -0.63
CA ALA A 75 -12.41 -0.57 -0.30
C ALA A 75 -11.59 0.13 -1.42
N LEU A 76 -11.30 -0.57 -2.52
CA LEU A 76 -10.60 0.02 -3.66
C LEU A 76 -11.43 1.15 -4.29
N ASN A 77 -10.80 2.32 -4.46
CA ASN A 77 -11.41 3.43 -5.18
C ASN A 77 -11.21 3.27 -6.71
N PRO A 78 -11.96 3.99 -7.56
CA PRO A 78 -11.81 3.91 -9.01
C PRO A 78 -10.40 4.27 -9.52
N GLY A 79 -9.69 5.17 -8.82
CA GLY A 79 -8.31 5.53 -9.14
C GLY A 79 -7.33 4.38 -8.93
N ALA A 80 -7.51 3.58 -7.89
CA ALA A 80 -6.75 2.37 -7.63
C ALA A 80 -6.89 1.38 -8.79
N ILE A 81 -8.13 1.15 -9.22
CA ILE A 81 -8.46 0.24 -10.34
C ILE A 81 -7.81 0.74 -11.63
N SER A 82 -7.82 2.05 -11.89
CA SER A 82 -7.14 2.63 -13.05
C SER A 82 -5.61 2.50 -13.01
N GLY A 83 -5.02 2.29 -11.83
CA GLY A 83 -3.58 2.06 -11.66
C GLY A 83 -3.16 0.60 -11.84
N LEU A 84 -4.10 -0.34 -11.90
CA LEU A 84 -3.81 -1.76 -12.12
C LEU A 84 -3.39 -1.99 -13.57
N SER A 85 -2.09 -2.14 -13.80
CA SER A 85 -1.55 -2.59 -15.08
C SER A 85 -1.23 -4.08 -15.03
N VAL A 86 -1.73 -4.84 -16.00
CA VAL A 86 -1.16 -6.16 -16.32
C VAL A 86 0.21 -5.91 -16.98
N LYS A 87 1.28 -6.07 -16.20
CA LYS A 87 2.65 -6.15 -16.75
C LYS A 87 2.95 -7.56 -17.22
#